data_AF-A0A356UHD3-F1
#
_entry.id   AF-A0A356UHD3-F1
#
_cell.length_a   1.000
_cell.length_b   1.000
_cell.length_c   1.000
_cell.angle_alpha   90.00
_cell.angle_beta   90.00
_cell.angle_gamma   90.00
#
_symmetry.space_group_name_H-M   'P 1'
#
loop_
_entity.id
_entity.type
_entity.pdbx_description
1 polymer ?
#
loop_
_entity_poly.entity_id
_entity_poly.type
_entity_poly.pdbx_seq_one_letter_code
_entity_poly.pdbx_strand_id
1 'polypeptide(L)' 'PIPVVKIMHALENNPGEPVTILVDSEVSRENVSRLAQSKGYTVEIKALAEGYKLILNPQ' A
#
# COMPACT_ATOMS: atom_id res chain seq x y z
N PRO A 1 -10.71 6.45 -10.19
CA PRO A 1 -10.40 5.76 -8.91
C PRO A 1 -9.95 4.31 -9.18
N ILE A 2 -8.65 4.03 -9.04
CA ILE A 2 -8.15 2.65 -9.04
C ILE A 2 -8.62 2.01 -7.72
N PRO A 3 -9.29 0.84 -7.75
CA PRO A 3 -9.88 0.27 -6.56
C PRO A 3 -8.80 -0.17 -5.58
N VAL A 4 -8.56 0.65 -4.56
CA VAL A 4 -7.82 0.32 -3.33
C VAL A 4 -8.28 -0.99 -2.70
N VAL A 5 -9.51 -1.41 -3.01
CA VAL A 5 -10.12 -2.68 -2.62
C VAL A 5 -9.31 -3.90 -3.09
N LYS A 6 -8.71 -3.86 -4.29
CA LYS A 6 -7.89 -4.99 -4.78
C LYS A 6 -6.61 -5.16 -3.95
N ILE A 7 -6.05 -4.04 -3.50
CA ILE A 7 -4.86 -3.99 -2.64
C ILE A 7 -5.23 -4.46 -1.22
N MET A 8 -6.38 -4.03 -0.71
CA MET A 8 -6.93 -4.48 0.57
C MET A 8 -7.09 -6.00 0.61
N HIS A 9 -7.62 -6.60 -0.45
CA HIS A 9 -7.81 -8.05 -0.51
C HIS A 9 -6.48 -8.81 -0.45
N ALA A 10 -5.42 -8.31 -1.09
CA ALA A 10 -4.10 -8.94 -1.05
C ALA A 10 -3.46 -8.89 0.35
N LEU A 11 -3.67 -7.78 1.08
CA LEU A 11 -3.23 -7.61 2.47
C LEU A 11 -4.02 -8.48 3.46
N GLU A 12 -5.33 -8.57 3.29
CA GLU A 12 -6.21 -9.33 4.18
C GLU A 12 -6.08 -10.84 4.03
N ASN A 13 -5.68 -11.31 2.84
CA ASN A 13 -5.45 -12.74 2.61
C ASN A 13 -4.08 -13.22 3.11
N ASN A 14 -3.11 -12.33 3.39
CA ASN A 14 -1.78 -12.69 3.88
C ASN A 14 -1.37 -11.81 5.08
N PRO A 15 -1.98 -12.02 6.26
CA PRO A 15 -1.58 -11.29 7.46
C PRO A 15 -0.16 -11.68 7.87
N GLY A 16 0.74 -10.70 8.00
CA GLY A 16 2.10 -10.93 8.47
C GLY A 16 3.19 -11.02 7.40
N GLU A 17 2.84 -10.90 6.11
CA GLU A 17 3.85 -10.77 5.05
C GLU A 17 4.02 -9.32 4.56
N PRO A 18 5.24 -8.90 4.18
CA PRO A 18 5.46 -7.61 3.59
C PRO A 18 4.83 -7.52 2.19
N VAL A 19 3.96 -6.54 1.97
CA VAL A 19 3.24 -6.37 0.70
C VAL A 19 3.79 -5.18 -0.07
N THR A 20 4.14 -5.40 -1.34
CA THR A 20 4.60 -4.34 -2.24
C THR A 20 3.49 -3.94 -3.19
N ILE A 21 3.21 -2.64 -3.26
CA ILE A 21 2.15 -2.05 -4.08
C ILE A 21 2.75 -0.98 -4.98
N LEU A 22 2.42 -1.03 -6.26
CA LEU A 22 2.76 0.02 -7.21
C LEU A 22 1.51 0.84 -7.51
N VAL A 23 1.61 2.15 -7.36
CA VAL A 23 0.54 3.10 -7.67
C VAL A 23 1.09 4.20 -8.57
N ASP A 24 0.31 4.60 -9.57
CA ASP A 24 0.70 5.65 -10.50
C ASP A 24 0.35 7.07 -9.98
N SER A 25 -0.55 7.17 -8.99
CA SER A 25 -1.11 8.45 -8.56
C SER A 25 -0.89 8.75 -7.07
N GLU A 26 -0.67 10.02 -6.74
CA GLU A 26 -0.47 10.49 -5.36
C GLU A 26 -1.67 10.22 -4.45
N VAL A 27 -2.89 10.36 -4.97
CA VAL A 27 -4.13 10.05 -4.21
C VAL A 27 -4.18 8.58 -3.80
N SER A 28 -3.72 7.67 -4.67
CA SER A 28 -3.65 6.24 -4.39
C SER A 28 -2.60 5.94 -3.31
N ARG A 29 -1.44 6.62 -3.35
CA ARG A 29 -0.41 6.53 -2.32
C ARG A 29 -0.96 6.95 -0.95
N GLU A 30 -1.63 8.08 -0.87
CA GLU A 30 -2.17 8.60 0.40
C GLU A 30 -3.23 7.66 1.00
N ASN A 31 -4.15 7.15 0.17
CA ASN A 31 -5.18 6.23 0.61
C ASN A 31 -4.61 4.90 1.12
N VAL A 32 -3.65 4.31 0.39
CA VAL A 32 -3.00 3.05 0.80
C VAL A 32 -2.19 3.25 2.08
N SER A 33 -1.48 4.38 2.20
CA SER A 33 -0.71 4.69 3.41
C SER A 33 -1.61 4.81 4.64
N ARG A 34 -2.72 5.55 4.54
CA ARG A 34 -3.70 5.68 5.62
C ARG A 34 -4.30 4.32 6.02
N LEU A 35 -4.65 3.49 5.04
CA LEU A 35 -5.21 2.16 5.28
C LEU A 35 -4.24 1.26 6.04
N ALA A 36 -2.99 1.20 5.59
CA ALA A 36 -1.96 0.38 6.21
C ALA A 36 -1.65 0.83 7.64
N GLN A 37 -1.51 2.14 7.87
CA GLN A 37 -1.34 2.70 9.22
C GLN A 37 -2.52 2.33 10.13
N SER A 38 -3.75 2.36 9.62
CA SER A 38 -4.94 1.96 10.38
C SER A 38 -4.97 0.46 10.71
N LYS A 39 -4.24 -0.37 9.97
CA LYS A 39 -4.11 -1.81 10.22
C LYS A 39 -2.85 -2.15 11.05
N GLY A 40 -2.08 -1.15 11.49
CA GLY A 40 -0.84 -1.35 12.25
C GLY A 40 0.38 -1.71 11.39
N TYR A 41 0.33 -1.46 10.08
CA TYR A 41 1.45 -1.72 9.17
C TYR A 41 2.29 -0.45 9.00
N THR A 42 3.60 -0.64 8.90
CA THR A 42 4.55 0.41 8.51
C THR A 42 4.55 0.57 6.99
N VAL A 43 4.56 1.81 6.51
CA VAL A 43 4.50 2.13 5.07
C VAL A 43 5.80 2.79 4.64
N GLU A 44 6.56 2.12 3.77
CA GLU A 44 7.73 2.71 3.11
C GLU A 44 7.36 3.13 1.68
N ILE A 45 7.60 4.38 1.33
CA ILE A 45 7.23 4.96 0.05
C ILE A 45 8.49 5.24 -0.76
N LYS A 46 8.54 4.75 -2.00
CA LYS A 46 9.59 5.05 -2.99
C LYS A 46 8.97 5.68 -4.23
N ALA A 47 9.37 6.90 -4.55
CA ALA A 47 9.02 7.52 -5.83
C ALA A 47 9.79 6.81 -6.96
N LEU A 48 9.08 6.46 -8.02
CA LEU A 48 9.60 5.86 -9.25
C LEU A 48 9.29 6.79 -10.42
N ALA A 49 9.98 6.62 -11.54
CA ALA A 49 9.75 7.43 -12.75
C ALA A 49 8.31 7.32 -13.27
N GLU A 50 7.65 6.17 -13.04
CA GLU A 50 6.29 5.85 -13.48
C GLU A 50 5.28 5.78 -12.32
N GLY A 51 5.59 6.42 -11.17
CA GLY A 51 4.67 6.50 -10.04
C GLY A 51 5.33 6.31 -8.67
N TYR A 52 4.72 5.48 -7.82
CA TYR A 52 5.11 5.27 -6.44
C TYR A 52 5.03 3.80 -6.07
N LYS A 53 6.06 3.30 -5.39
CA LYS A 53 6.11 1.99 -4.77
C LYS A 53 5.90 2.14 -3.27
N LEU A 54 4.87 1.49 -2.75
CA LEU A 54 4.59 1.40 -1.32
C LEU A 54 4.93 0.00 -0.84
N ILE A 55 5.71 -0.11 0.22
CA ILE A 55 6.10 -1.37 0.85
C ILE A 55 5.47 -1.35 2.23
N LEU A 56 4.55 -2.28 2.47
CA LEU A 56 3.79 -2.41 3.70
C LEU A 56 4.40 -3.52 4.54
N ASN A 57 4.96 -3.17 5.69
CA ASN A 57 5.56 -4.13 6.61
C ASN A 57 4.66 -4.29 7.84
N PRO A 58 4.23 -5.51 8.18
CA PRO A 58 3.53 -5.76 9.44
C PRO A 58 4.44 -5.43 10.63
N GLN A 59 3.89 -4.79 11.67
CA GLN A 59 4.54 -4.64 12.97
C GLN A 59 4.25 -5.81 13.90
#